data_AF-Q9Y3E7-F1
#
_entry.id   AF-Q9Y3E7-F1
#
_cell.length_a   1.000
_cell.length_b   1.000
_cell.length_c   1.000
_cell.angle_alpha   90.00
_cell.angle_beta   90.00
_cell.angle_gamma   90.00
#
_symmetry.space_group_name_H-M   'P 1'
#
loop_
_entity.id
_entity.type
_entity.pdbx_description
1 polymer ?
#
loop_
_entity_poly.entity_id
_entity_poly.type
_entity_poly.pdbx_seq_one_letter_code
_entity_poly.pdbx_strand_id
1 'polypeptide(L)'
;MGLFGKTQEKPPKELVNEWSLKIRKEMRVVDRQIRDIQREEEKVKRSVKDAAKKGQKDVCIVLAKEMIRSRKAVSKLYASKAHMNSVLMGMKNQLAVLRVAGSLQKSTEVMKAMQSLVKIPEIQATMRELSKEMMKAGIIEEMLEDTFESMDDQEEMEEEAEMEIDRILFEITAGALGKAPSKVTDALPEPEPPGAMAASEDEEEEEEALEAMQSRLATLRS
;
A
#
# COMPACT_ATOMS: atom_id res chain seq x y z
N MET A 1 20.68 1.38 -52.26
CA MET A 1 21.20 0.75 -51.02
C MET A 1 20.06 0.66 -50.02
N GLY A 2 19.35 -0.48 -49.98
CA GLY A 2 18.56 -0.87 -48.81
C GLY A 2 19.43 -1.72 -47.88
N LEU A 3 19.02 -1.84 -46.59
CA LEU A 3 19.50 -2.77 -45.53
C LEU A 3 20.15 -2.18 -44.26
N PHE A 4 20.07 -0.88 -43.95
CA PHE A 4 20.54 -0.39 -42.65
C PHE A 4 19.55 0.54 -41.94
N GLY A 5 19.07 0.06 -40.80
CA GLY A 5 18.39 0.84 -39.79
C GLY A 5 16.88 0.90 -39.98
N LYS A 6 16.15 0.18 -39.13
CA LYS A 6 14.72 0.38 -38.90
C LYS A 6 14.53 1.87 -38.57
N THR A 7 14.19 2.69 -39.55
CA THR A 7 13.64 4.03 -39.31
C THR A 7 12.46 3.81 -38.37
N GLN A 8 12.49 4.42 -37.18
CA GLN A 8 11.36 4.31 -36.25
C GLN A 8 10.07 4.61 -37.04
N GLU A 9 9.18 3.63 -37.15
CA GLU A 9 8.03 3.69 -38.07
C GLU A 9 7.07 4.85 -37.73
N LYS A 10 7.15 5.37 -36.51
CA LYS A 10 6.34 6.47 -36.01
C LYS A 10 7.22 7.52 -35.33
N PRO A 11 6.89 8.82 -35.45
CA PRO A 11 7.61 9.87 -34.74
C PRO A 11 7.48 9.68 -33.21
N PRO A 12 8.52 10.01 -32.41
CA PRO A 12 8.52 9.77 -30.96
C PRO A 12 7.31 10.31 -30.21
N LYS A 13 6.78 11.46 -30.65
CA LYS A 13 5.57 12.07 -30.07
C LYS A 13 4.34 11.18 -30.23
N GLU A 14 4.18 10.53 -31.37
CA GLU A 14 3.05 9.62 -31.62
C GLU A 14 3.16 8.35 -30.79
N LEU A 15 4.37 7.79 -30.66
CA LEU A 15 4.64 6.64 -29.79
C LEU A 15 4.24 6.92 -28.33
N VAL A 16 4.67 8.06 -27.77
CA VAL A 16 4.34 8.45 -26.40
C VAL A 16 2.84 8.63 -26.19
N ASN A 17 2.14 9.21 -27.17
CA ASN A 17 0.69 9.34 -27.14
C ASN A 17 -0.01 7.97 -27.20
N GLU A 18 0.46 7.07 -28.06
CA GLU A 18 -0.06 5.71 -28.18
C GLU A 18 0.11 4.91 -26.89
N TRP A 19 1.30 4.92 -26.28
CA TRP A 19 1.55 4.28 -24.99
C TRP A 19 0.66 4.86 -23.90
N SER A 20 0.53 6.19 -23.85
CA SER A 20 -0.37 6.86 -22.91
C SER A 20 -1.83 6.45 -23.10
N LEU A 21 -2.26 6.17 -24.32
CA LEU A 21 -3.61 5.67 -24.60
C LEU A 21 -3.77 4.21 -24.17
N LYS A 22 -2.79 3.35 -24.46
CA LYS A 22 -2.75 1.94 -24.01
C LYS A 22 -2.84 1.86 -22.47
N ILE A 23 -1.98 2.59 -21.74
CA ILE A 23 -2.02 2.63 -20.25
C ILE A 23 -3.39 3.08 -19.73
N ARG A 24 -4.01 4.11 -20.30
CA ARG A 24 -5.35 4.55 -19.88
C ARG A 24 -6.44 3.50 -20.15
N LYS A 25 -6.29 2.64 -21.16
CA LYS A 25 -7.22 1.53 -21.40
C LYS A 25 -7.06 0.48 -20.30
N GLU A 26 -5.82 0.10 -19.98
CA GLU A 26 -5.52 -0.87 -18.91
C GLU A 26 -5.97 -0.37 -17.53
N MET A 27 -5.84 0.94 -17.24
CA MET A 27 -6.41 1.51 -16.01
C MET A 27 -7.91 1.24 -15.86
N ARG A 28 -8.67 1.28 -16.96
CA ARG A 28 -10.11 0.97 -16.93
C ARG A 28 -10.38 -0.52 -16.76
N VAL A 29 -9.46 -1.40 -17.17
CA VAL A 29 -9.54 -2.84 -16.89
C VAL A 29 -9.41 -3.03 -15.39
N VAL A 30 -8.36 -2.48 -14.77
CA VAL A 30 -8.14 -2.54 -13.32
C VAL A 30 -9.32 -1.95 -12.54
N ASP A 31 -9.87 -0.80 -12.97
CA ASP A 31 -11.06 -0.21 -12.34
C ASP A 31 -12.32 -1.10 -12.44
N ARG A 32 -12.45 -1.94 -13.48
CA ARG A 32 -13.53 -2.93 -13.56
C ARG A 32 -13.29 -4.05 -12.55
N GLN A 33 -12.07 -4.57 -12.49
CA GLN A 33 -11.71 -5.65 -11.57
C GLN A 33 -11.90 -5.27 -10.10
N ILE A 34 -11.49 -4.05 -9.72
CA ILE A 34 -11.73 -3.53 -8.37
C ILE A 34 -13.23 -3.58 -8.05
N ARG A 35 -14.08 -3.10 -8.97
CA ARG A 35 -15.54 -3.13 -8.79
C ARG A 35 -16.11 -4.56 -8.78
N ASP A 36 -15.55 -5.47 -9.55
CA ASP A 36 -15.98 -6.87 -9.59
C ASP A 36 -15.69 -7.57 -8.26
N ILE A 37 -14.48 -7.38 -7.71
CA ILE A 37 -14.09 -7.93 -6.41
C ILE A 37 -14.94 -7.30 -5.30
N GLN A 38 -15.11 -5.98 -5.28
CA GLN A 38 -15.93 -5.30 -4.27
C GLN A 38 -17.39 -5.78 -4.27
N ARG A 39 -17.97 -6.05 -5.45
CA ARG A 39 -19.32 -6.63 -5.55
C ARG A 39 -19.39 -8.05 -5.00
N GLU A 40 -18.33 -8.84 -5.20
CA GLU A 40 -18.26 -10.18 -4.62
C GLU A 40 -18.05 -10.14 -3.10
N GLU A 41 -17.24 -9.21 -2.60
CA GLU A 41 -17.10 -8.96 -1.16
C GLU A 41 -18.44 -8.64 -0.51
N GLU A 42 -19.31 -7.85 -1.15
CA GLU A 42 -20.66 -7.59 -0.61
C GLU A 42 -21.50 -8.85 -0.47
N LYS A 43 -21.37 -9.82 -1.38
CA LYS A 43 -22.06 -11.11 -1.28
C LYS A 43 -21.46 -11.95 -0.16
N VAL A 44 -20.13 -12.02 -0.07
CA VAL A 44 -19.43 -12.73 1.02
C VAL A 44 -19.83 -12.16 2.38
N LYS A 45 -19.94 -10.83 2.53
CA LYS A 45 -20.42 -10.18 3.76
C LYS A 45 -21.83 -10.64 4.15
N ARG A 46 -22.74 -10.81 3.18
CA ARG A 46 -24.09 -11.34 3.46
C ARG A 46 -24.02 -12.80 3.92
N SER A 47 -23.22 -13.62 3.24
CA SER A 47 -22.99 -15.02 3.60
C SER A 47 -22.40 -15.17 5.01
N VAL A 48 -21.44 -14.32 5.40
CA VAL A 48 -20.89 -14.29 6.77
C VAL A 48 -21.99 -13.99 7.79
N LYS A 49 -22.83 -12.99 7.55
CA LYS A 49 -23.94 -12.65 8.46
C LYS A 49 -24.96 -13.79 8.60
N ASP A 50 -25.27 -14.47 7.51
CA ASP A 50 -26.23 -15.59 7.54
C ASP A 50 -25.64 -16.84 8.20
N ALA A 51 -24.35 -17.13 7.98
CA ALA A 51 -23.64 -18.20 8.69
C ALA A 51 -23.51 -17.90 10.19
N ALA A 52 -23.28 -16.63 10.55
CA ALA A 52 -23.18 -16.18 11.94
C ALA A 52 -24.49 -16.38 12.70
N LYS A 53 -25.63 -16.02 12.10
CA LYS A 53 -26.97 -16.28 12.68
C LYS A 53 -27.26 -17.76 12.90
N LYS A 54 -26.68 -18.64 12.08
CA LYS A 54 -26.80 -20.10 12.20
C LYS A 54 -25.79 -20.71 13.18
N GLY A 55 -24.93 -19.90 13.80
CA GLY A 55 -23.88 -20.37 14.70
C GLY A 55 -22.76 -21.16 14.01
N GLN A 56 -22.65 -21.08 12.68
CA GLN A 56 -21.67 -21.83 11.90
C GLN A 56 -20.31 -21.11 11.91
N LYS A 57 -19.55 -21.28 13.01
CA LYS A 57 -18.27 -20.59 13.22
C LYS A 57 -17.23 -20.93 12.16
N ASP A 58 -17.06 -22.22 11.82
CA ASP A 58 -16.06 -22.65 10.84
C ASP A 58 -16.29 -22.03 9.46
N VAL A 59 -17.57 -21.95 9.06
CA VAL A 59 -17.98 -21.28 7.81
C VAL A 59 -17.65 -19.79 7.86
N CYS A 60 -17.89 -19.13 9.00
CA CYS A 60 -17.53 -17.72 9.17
C CYS A 60 -16.02 -17.49 9.03
N ILE A 61 -15.19 -18.35 9.62
CA ILE A 61 -13.72 -18.27 9.53
C ILE A 61 -13.25 -18.37 8.08
N VAL A 62 -13.76 -19.35 7.32
CA VAL A 62 -13.39 -19.53 5.89
C VAL A 62 -13.80 -18.30 5.06
N LEU A 63 -15.02 -17.80 5.26
CA LEU A 63 -15.50 -16.61 4.56
C LEU A 63 -14.74 -15.33 4.97
N ALA A 64 -14.30 -15.23 6.22
CA ALA A 64 -13.45 -14.13 6.68
C ALA A 64 -12.06 -14.18 6.05
N LYS A 65 -11.45 -15.36 5.91
CA LYS A 65 -10.20 -15.54 5.15
C LYS A 65 -10.36 -15.10 3.69
N GLU A 66 -11.48 -15.42 3.06
CA GLU A 66 -11.79 -14.96 1.70
C GLU A 66 -11.94 -13.43 1.61
N MET A 67 -12.53 -12.81 2.64
CA MET A 67 -12.59 -11.35 2.76
C MET A 67 -11.20 -10.70 2.84
N ILE A 68 -10.28 -11.27 3.63
CA ILE A 68 -8.89 -10.79 3.72
C ILE A 68 -8.23 -10.82 2.35
N ARG A 69 -8.32 -11.97 1.66
CA ARG A 69 -7.74 -12.15 0.33
C ARG A 69 -8.30 -11.15 -0.67
N SER A 70 -9.61 -10.92 -0.64
CA SER A 70 -10.28 -9.93 -1.49
C SER A 70 -9.76 -8.50 -1.21
N ARG A 71 -9.66 -8.10 0.07
CA ARG A 71 -9.10 -6.80 0.48
C ARG A 71 -7.64 -6.63 0.02
N LYS A 72 -6.80 -7.66 0.20
CA LYS A 72 -5.40 -7.68 -0.28
C LYS A 72 -5.33 -7.55 -1.80
N ALA A 73 -6.18 -8.26 -2.54
CA ALA A 73 -6.27 -8.16 -3.99
C ALA A 73 -6.68 -6.75 -4.45
N VAL A 74 -7.69 -6.13 -3.82
CA VAL A 74 -8.09 -4.75 -4.11
C VAL A 74 -6.96 -3.76 -3.81
N SER A 75 -6.25 -3.93 -2.69
CA SER A 75 -5.08 -3.10 -2.35
C SER A 75 -3.99 -3.19 -3.42
N LYS A 76 -3.66 -4.40 -3.87
CA LYS A 76 -2.69 -4.65 -4.96
C LYS A 76 -3.13 -3.99 -6.27
N LEU A 77 -4.42 -4.03 -6.60
CA LEU A 77 -4.97 -3.35 -7.79
C LEU A 77 -4.90 -1.82 -7.68
N TYR A 78 -5.07 -1.24 -6.48
CA TYR A 78 -4.85 0.19 -6.27
C TYR A 78 -3.38 0.59 -6.39
N ALA A 79 -2.46 -0.20 -5.85
CA ALA A 79 -1.01 -0.01 -6.03
C ALA A 79 -0.64 -0.06 -7.53
N SER A 80 -1.21 -1.01 -8.26
CA SER A 80 -1.10 -1.13 -9.71
C SER A 80 -1.58 0.13 -10.44
N LYS A 81 -2.71 0.71 -10.01
CA LYS A 81 -3.21 1.99 -10.54
C LYS A 81 -2.25 3.14 -10.27
N ALA A 82 -1.62 3.18 -9.10
CA ALA A 82 -0.59 4.17 -8.80
C ALA A 82 0.62 4.02 -9.75
N HIS A 83 1.10 2.79 -9.98
CA HIS A 83 2.18 2.55 -10.95
C HIS A 83 1.81 2.95 -12.38
N MET A 84 0.58 2.68 -12.84
CA MET A 84 0.11 3.17 -14.15
C MET A 84 0.09 4.70 -14.24
N ASN A 85 -0.31 5.38 -13.17
CA ASN A 85 -0.24 6.84 -13.11
C ASN A 85 1.20 7.35 -13.18
N SER A 86 2.15 6.70 -12.51
CA SER A 86 3.58 7.02 -12.62
C SER A 86 4.07 6.88 -14.06
N VAL A 87 3.71 5.81 -14.76
CA VAL A 87 4.04 5.65 -16.19
C VAL A 87 3.42 6.79 -17.03
N LEU A 88 2.16 7.17 -16.78
CA LEU A 88 1.53 8.30 -17.48
C LEU A 88 2.22 9.63 -17.21
N MET A 89 2.69 9.89 -15.99
CA MET A 89 3.47 11.09 -15.69
C MET A 89 4.83 11.04 -16.39
N GLY A 90 5.48 9.87 -16.41
CA GLY A 90 6.69 9.65 -17.19
C GLY A 90 6.50 9.94 -18.67
N MET A 91 5.37 9.52 -19.27
CA MET A 91 5.05 9.84 -20.66
C MET A 91 4.86 11.34 -20.89
N LYS A 92 4.20 12.06 -19.97
CA LYS A 92 4.10 13.53 -20.05
C LYS A 92 5.48 14.18 -19.97
N ASN A 93 6.36 13.68 -19.10
CA ASN A 93 7.73 14.14 -19.00
C ASN A 93 8.47 13.91 -20.33
N GLN A 94 8.34 12.73 -20.95
CA GLN A 94 8.93 12.44 -22.26
C GLN A 94 8.46 13.41 -23.35
N LEU A 95 7.18 13.82 -23.36
CA LEU A 95 6.70 14.85 -24.30
C LEU A 95 7.34 16.23 -24.05
N ALA A 96 7.61 16.58 -22.79
CA ALA A 96 8.30 17.81 -22.44
C ALA A 96 9.78 17.76 -22.86
N VAL A 97 10.46 16.65 -22.56
CA VAL A 97 11.83 16.37 -22.98
C VAL A 97 11.94 16.41 -24.51
N LEU A 98 11.03 15.77 -25.25
CA LEU A 98 10.99 15.82 -26.71
C LEU A 98 10.90 17.25 -27.27
N ARG A 99 10.19 18.15 -26.58
CA ARG A 99 10.07 19.56 -27.02
C ARG A 99 11.38 20.33 -26.86
N VAL A 100 12.18 19.99 -25.86
CA VAL A 100 13.41 20.73 -25.49
C VAL A 100 14.66 20.06 -26.08
N ALA A 101 14.80 18.75 -25.93
CA ALA A 101 15.97 17.97 -26.34
C ALA A 101 15.80 17.31 -27.73
N GLY A 102 14.59 17.21 -28.26
CA GLY A 102 14.32 16.59 -29.56
C GLY A 102 14.37 15.05 -29.58
N SER A 103 14.72 14.41 -28.46
CA SER A 103 14.83 12.96 -28.32
C SER A 103 14.15 12.45 -27.04
N LEU A 104 13.83 11.15 -27.01
CA LEU A 104 13.38 10.48 -25.79
C LEU A 104 14.57 10.22 -24.86
N GLN A 105 14.31 10.20 -23.56
CA GLN A 105 15.32 9.94 -22.54
C GLN A 105 14.95 8.75 -21.67
N LYS A 106 15.97 8.11 -21.10
CA LYS A 106 15.79 7.03 -20.13
C LYS A 106 15.04 7.53 -18.89
N SER A 107 14.20 6.68 -18.31
CA SER A 107 13.45 6.95 -17.08
C SER A 107 13.41 5.70 -16.20
N THR A 108 14.15 5.77 -15.09
CA THR A 108 14.18 4.71 -14.07
C THR A 108 12.86 4.61 -13.32
N GLU A 109 12.14 5.72 -13.14
CA GLU A 109 10.81 5.73 -12.52
C GLU A 109 9.79 4.96 -13.37
N VAL A 110 9.78 5.20 -14.70
CA VAL A 110 8.93 4.46 -15.64
C VAL A 110 9.30 2.98 -15.64
N MET A 111 10.60 2.66 -15.62
CA MET A 111 11.09 1.28 -15.54
C MET A 111 10.59 0.56 -14.27
N LYS A 112 10.77 1.17 -13.09
CA LYS A 112 10.31 0.59 -11.81
C LYS A 112 8.79 0.39 -11.79
N ALA A 113 8.04 1.40 -12.23
CA ALA A 113 6.59 1.28 -12.31
C ALA A 113 6.17 0.17 -13.29
N MET A 114 6.83 0.08 -14.46
CA MET A 114 6.57 -0.98 -15.44
C MET A 114 6.87 -2.38 -14.88
N GLN A 115 7.90 -2.52 -14.04
CA GLN A 115 8.27 -3.81 -13.42
C GLN A 115 7.15 -4.33 -12.52
N SER A 116 6.58 -3.45 -11.69
CA SER A 116 5.41 -3.79 -10.88
C SER A 116 4.20 -4.14 -11.76
N LEU A 117 4.01 -3.43 -12.87
CA LEU A 117 2.85 -3.63 -13.75
C LEU A 117 2.89 -4.95 -14.53
N VAL A 118 4.07 -5.40 -14.95
CA VAL A 118 4.27 -6.68 -15.65
C VAL A 118 3.93 -7.88 -14.75
N LYS A 119 3.94 -7.71 -13.42
CA LYS A 119 3.56 -8.75 -12.44
C LYS A 119 2.04 -8.92 -12.26
N ILE A 120 1.21 -8.09 -12.91
CA ILE A 120 -0.25 -8.12 -12.75
C ILE A 120 -0.88 -8.96 -13.86
N PRO A 121 -1.42 -10.16 -13.57
CA PRO A 121 -1.86 -11.12 -14.59
C PRO A 121 -2.75 -10.54 -15.69
N GLU A 122 -3.63 -9.60 -15.33
CA GLU A 122 -4.74 -9.17 -16.20
C GLU A 122 -4.34 -8.07 -17.18
N ILE A 123 -3.23 -7.37 -16.90
CA ILE A 123 -2.63 -6.38 -17.79
C ILE A 123 -1.19 -6.76 -18.17
N GLN A 124 -0.72 -7.93 -17.74
CA GLN A 124 0.67 -8.35 -17.90
C GLN A 124 1.08 -8.44 -19.37
N ALA A 125 0.23 -8.97 -20.25
CA ALA A 125 0.54 -9.07 -21.67
C ALA A 125 0.75 -7.69 -22.34
N THR A 126 -0.14 -6.74 -22.06
CA THR A 126 -0.07 -5.37 -22.60
C THR A 126 1.13 -4.61 -22.03
N MET A 127 1.44 -4.81 -20.74
CA MET A 127 2.58 -4.17 -20.09
C MET A 127 3.93 -4.75 -20.57
N ARG A 128 4.02 -6.06 -20.84
CA ARG A 128 5.22 -6.65 -21.46
C ARG A 128 5.47 -6.11 -22.85
N GLU A 129 4.42 -5.92 -23.66
CA GLU A 129 4.54 -5.33 -25.00
C GLU A 129 5.00 -3.87 -24.91
N LEU A 130 4.36 -3.07 -24.05
CA LEU A 130 4.74 -1.69 -23.80
C LEU A 130 6.18 -1.57 -23.30
N SER A 131 6.61 -2.45 -22.38
CA SER A 131 7.99 -2.52 -21.91
C SER A 131 8.97 -2.72 -23.07
N LYS A 132 8.70 -3.68 -23.97
CA LYS A 132 9.53 -3.92 -25.15
C LYS A 132 9.57 -2.73 -26.11
N GLU A 133 8.44 -2.04 -26.32
CA GLU A 133 8.37 -0.84 -27.15
C GLU A 133 9.17 0.32 -26.53
N MET A 134 9.00 0.56 -25.22
CA MET A 134 9.70 1.60 -24.48
C MET A 134 11.21 1.33 -24.36
N MET A 135 11.61 0.06 -24.27
CA MET A 135 13.01 -0.35 -24.31
C MET A 135 13.64 -0.02 -25.67
N LYS A 136 12.98 -0.41 -26.78
CA LYS A 136 13.46 -0.09 -28.14
C LYS A 136 13.54 1.42 -28.38
N ALA A 137 12.67 2.20 -27.75
CA ALA A 137 12.67 3.65 -27.82
C ALA A 137 13.70 4.33 -26.91
N GLY A 138 14.41 3.56 -26.06
CA GLY A 138 15.43 4.08 -25.15
C GLY A 138 14.87 4.76 -23.90
N ILE A 139 13.60 4.53 -23.54
CA ILE A 139 12.99 5.05 -22.30
C ILE A 139 13.29 4.13 -21.12
N ILE A 140 13.24 2.81 -21.33
CA ILE A 140 13.47 1.81 -20.29
C ILE A 140 14.71 1.00 -20.67
N GLU A 141 15.48 0.58 -19.68
CA GLU A 141 16.61 -0.33 -19.88
C GLU A 141 16.14 -1.79 -19.90
N GLU A 142 17.04 -2.73 -20.11
CA GLU A 142 16.69 -4.14 -20.01
C GLU A 142 16.18 -4.47 -18.60
N MET A 143 14.91 -4.84 -18.53
CA MET A 143 14.28 -5.25 -17.29
C MET A 143 14.76 -6.66 -17.01
N LEU A 144 15.45 -6.84 -15.88
CA LEU A 144 15.67 -8.17 -15.35
C LEU A 144 14.30 -8.73 -14.96
N GLU A 145 13.91 -9.85 -15.58
CA GLU A 145 12.80 -10.65 -15.07
C GLU A 145 13.25 -11.23 -13.74
N ASP A 146 13.09 -10.48 -12.65
CA ASP A 146 13.25 -10.97 -11.30
C ASP A 146 12.21 -12.08 -11.09
N THR A 147 12.62 -13.30 -11.39
CA THR A 147 11.82 -14.54 -11.34
C THR A 147 11.58 -15.01 -9.89
N PHE A 148 11.92 -14.20 -8.88
CA PHE A 148 12.14 -14.66 -7.51
C PHE A 148 11.34 -13.97 -6.41
N GLU A 149 10.18 -13.38 -6.71
CA GLU A 149 9.34 -12.74 -5.66
C GLU A 149 7.94 -13.37 -5.46
N SER A 150 7.62 -14.51 -6.08
CA SER A 150 6.27 -15.09 -5.96
C SER A 150 6.07 -16.10 -4.83
N MET A 151 6.95 -16.16 -3.81
CA MET A 151 6.85 -17.19 -2.77
C MET A 151 6.78 -16.69 -1.31
N ASP A 152 6.84 -15.39 -1.06
CA ASP A 152 6.91 -14.88 0.33
C ASP A 152 5.54 -14.47 0.93
N ASP A 153 4.53 -14.22 0.08
CA ASP A 153 3.22 -13.76 0.57
C ASP A 153 2.32 -14.89 1.16
N GLN A 154 2.75 -16.16 1.15
CA GLN A 154 1.93 -17.29 1.60
C GLN A 154 2.22 -17.78 3.02
N GLU A 155 3.43 -17.60 3.57
CA GLU A 155 3.86 -18.32 4.79
C GLU A 155 4.08 -17.43 6.04
N GLU A 156 4.47 -16.16 5.94
CA GLU A 156 4.91 -15.38 7.12
C GLU A 156 3.80 -14.81 8.03
N MET A 157 2.54 -15.24 7.94
CA MET A 157 1.47 -14.51 8.64
C MET A 157 0.31 -15.37 9.11
N GLU A 158 0.57 -16.49 9.78
CA GLU A 158 -0.51 -17.28 10.42
C GLU A 158 -1.11 -16.56 11.64
N GLU A 159 -0.28 -16.00 12.52
CA GLU A 159 -0.76 -15.33 13.75
C GLU A 159 -1.43 -13.99 13.47
N GLU A 160 -0.86 -13.14 12.58
CA GLU A 160 -1.56 -11.91 12.20
C GLU A 160 -2.82 -12.20 11.37
N ALA A 161 -2.88 -13.34 10.65
CA ALA A 161 -4.10 -13.77 9.98
C ALA A 161 -5.21 -14.12 10.97
N GLU A 162 -4.93 -14.76 12.11
CA GLU A 162 -5.97 -15.03 13.13
C GLU A 162 -6.54 -13.74 13.70
N MET A 163 -5.69 -12.78 14.07
CA MET A 163 -6.14 -11.47 14.55
C MET A 163 -6.93 -10.70 13.48
N GLU A 164 -6.49 -10.75 12.22
CA GLU A 164 -7.19 -10.11 11.11
C GLU A 164 -8.56 -10.78 10.83
N ILE A 165 -8.64 -12.11 10.95
CA ILE A 165 -9.89 -12.87 10.84
C ILE A 165 -10.86 -12.46 11.94
N ASP A 166 -10.42 -12.46 13.19
CA ASP A 166 -11.26 -12.08 14.34
C ASP A 166 -11.76 -10.64 14.20
N ARG A 167 -10.89 -9.73 13.75
CA ARG A 167 -11.25 -8.34 13.46
C ARG A 167 -12.32 -8.25 12.36
N ILE A 168 -12.17 -8.99 11.26
CA ILE A 168 -13.14 -8.97 10.16
C ILE A 168 -14.48 -9.56 10.59
N LEU A 169 -14.46 -10.65 11.36
CA LEU A 169 -15.68 -11.23 11.92
C LEU A 169 -16.39 -10.22 12.81
N PHE A 170 -15.65 -9.53 13.68
CA PHE A 170 -16.19 -8.48 14.54
C PHE A 170 -16.80 -7.33 13.73
N GLU A 171 -16.07 -6.83 12.72
CA GLU A 171 -16.51 -5.76 11.80
C GLU A 171 -17.80 -6.14 11.03
N ILE A 172 -17.88 -7.35 10.47
CA ILE A 172 -19.01 -7.78 9.64
C ILE A 172 -20.24 -8.12 10.47
N THR A 173 -20.04 -8.75 11.63
CA THR A 173 -21.12 -9.21 12.50
C THR A 173 -21.51 -8.20 13.59
N ALA A 174 -20.91 -7.01 13.57
CA ALA A 174 -21.10 -5.96 14.58
C ALA A 174 -20.90 -6.47 16.02
N GLY A 175 -19.89 -7.31 16.22
CA GLY A 175 -19.51 -7.88 17.51
C GLY A 175 -20.24 -9.16 17.92
N ALA A 176 -21.12 -9.72 17.10
CA ALA A 176 -21.77 -11.00 17.42
C ALA A 176 -20.82 -12.21 17.35
N LEU A 177 -19.79 -12.15 16.50
CA LEU A 177 -18.71 -13.13 16.39
C LEU A 177 -17.37 -12.42 16.18
N GLY A 178 -16.34 -12.84 16.90
CA GLY A 178 -15.01 -12.23 16.93
C GLY A 178 -14.70 -11.64 18.31
N LYS A 179 -13.46 -11.76 18.76
CA LYS A 179 -13.00 -11.02 19.94
C LYS A 179 -12.91 -9.55 19.55
N ALA A 180 -13.42 -8.64 20.40
CA ALA A 180 -13.17 -7.22 20.22
C ALA A 180 -11.67 -7.01 20.01
N PRO A 181 -11.23 -6.11 19.11
CA PRO A 181 -9.81 -5.88 18.91
C PRO A 181 -9.20 -5.62 20.27
N SER A 182 -8.27 -6.50 20.69
CA SER A 182 -7.47 -6.26 21.89
C SER A 182 -6.84 -4.90 21.65
N LYS A 183 -7.37 -3.90 22.34
CA LYS A 183 -6.94 -2.52 22.25
C LYS A 183 -5.52 -2.55 22.79
N VAL A 184 -4.55 -2.59 21.89
CA VAL A 184 -3.19 -2.09 22.04
C VAL A 184 -2.79 -2.02 23.51
N THR A 185 -2.35 -3.14 24.05
CA THR A 185 -1.35 -3.14 25.13
C THR A 185 0.00 -2.80 24.52
N ASP A 186 0.11 -1.72 23.72
CA ASP A 186 1.36 -0.98 23.74
C ASP A 186 1.26 -0.16 25.00
N ALA A 187 2.03 -0.62 25.98
CA ALA A 187 2.31 0.04 27.22
C ALA A 187 2.33 1.55 27.03
N LEU A 188 1.36 2.25 27.63
CA LEU A 188 1.74 3.53 28.23
C LEU A 188 2.98 3.22 29.07
N PRO A 189 4.06 4.02 29.00
CA PRO A 189 5.22 3.79 29.83
C PRO A 189 4.75 3.68 31.28
N GLU A 190 4.79 2.46 31.82
CA GLU A 190 4.69 2.27 33.25
C GLU A 190 5.91 2.98 33.84
N PRO A 191 5.73 3.82 34.86
CA PRO A 191 6.86 4.48 35.49
C PRO A 191 7.73 3.39 36.09
N GLU A 192 8.92 3.18 35.53
CA GLU A 192 9.89 2.31 36.17
C GLU A 192 10.22 2.85 37.58
N PRO A 193 10.39 1.97 38.56
CA PRO A 193 10.48 2.34 39.97
C PRO A 193 11.82 3.03 40.28
N PRO A 194 11.86 3.82 41.37
CA PRO A 194 12.97 4.71 41.67
C PRO A 194 14.18 3.91 42.17
N GLY A 195 15.18 3.78 41.31
CA GLY A 195 16.50 3.26 41.61
C GLY A 195 17.55 4.37 41.58
N ALA A 196 17.68 5.06 42.72
CA ALA A 196 18.86 5.72 43.26
C ALA A 196 20.00 6.10 42.27
N MET A 197 20.10 7.39 41.96
CA MET A 197 21.29 8.26 42.11
C MET A 197 21.12 9.53 41.27
N ALA A 198 20.24 10.44 41.73
CA ALA A 198 20.23 11.87 41.36
C ALA A 198 19.34 12.75 42.28
N ALA A 199 18.64 12.17 43.27
CA ALA A 199 17.74 12.88 44.17
C ALA A 199 18.45 13.55 45.36
N SER A 200 19.52 14.31 45.13
CA SER A 200 20.09 15.18 46.18
C SER A 200 20.01 16.67 45.84
N GLU A 201 19.83 17.04 44.57
CA GLU A 201 19.76 18.45 44.18
C GLU A 201 18.30 18.95 44.10
N ASP A 202 17.35 18.09 43.72
CA ASP A 202 15.92 18.48 43.64
C ASP A 202 15.22 18.58 45.01
N GLU A 203 15.64 17.80 46.02
CA GLU A 203 15.03 17.86 47.37
C GLU A 203 15.35 19.18 48.09
N GLU A 204 16.57 19.72 47.92
CA GLU A 204 16.94 21.03 48.49
C GLU A 204 16.14 22.16 47.82
N GLU A 205 15.93 22.12 46.50
CA GLU A 205 15.10 23.11 45.79
C GLU A 205 13.61 23.01 46.17
N GLU A 206 13.08 21.80 46.39
CA GLU A 206 11.70 21.61 46.85
C GLU A 206 11.49 22.07 48.30
N GLU A 207 12.44 21.80 49.21
CA GLU A 207 12.37 22.28 50.60
C GLU A 207 12.41 23.82 50.66
N GLU A 208 13.31 24.46 49.91
CA GLU A 208 13.36 25.93 49.81
C GLU A 208 12.07 26.53 49.22
N ALA A 209 11.49 25.89 48.20
CA ALA A 209 10.22 26.33 47.60
C ALA A 209 9.04 26.21 48.57
N LEU A 210 9.01 25.14 49.38
CA LEU A 210 7.99 24.93 50.41
C LEU A 210 8.12 25.94 51.55
N GLU A 211 9.34 26.24 52.01
CA GLU A 211 9.58 27.27 53.03
C GLU A 211 9.18 28.67 52.54
N ALA A 212 9.50 28.99 51.28
CA ALA A 212 9.07 30.24 50.63
C ALA A 212 7.55 30.35 50.52
N MET A 213 6.85 29.23 50.26
CA MET A 213 5.39 29.20 50.26
C MET A 213 4.81 29.36 51.67
N GLN A 214 5.39 28.71 52.67
CA GLN A 214 4.94 28.80 54.07
C GLN A 214 5.09 30.22 54.64
N SER A 215 6.19 30.91 54.33
CA SER A 215 6.40 32.32 54.73
C SER A 215 5.39 33.28 54.08
N ARG A 216 5.01 33.04 52.82
CA ARG A 216 3.91 33.76 52.14
C ARG A 216 2.54 33.49 52.76
N LEU A 217 2.27 32.27 53.22
CA LEU A 217 1.00 31.93 53.88
C LEU A 217 0.91 32.51 55.30
N ALA A 218 2.02 32.58 56.03
CA ALA A 218 2.07 33.16 57.36
C ALA A 218 1.80 34.68 57.34
N THR A 219 2.33 35.38 56.35
CA THR A 219 2.09 36.83 56.16
C THR A 219 0.65 37.18 55.76
N LEU A 220 -0.12 36.23 55.23
CA LEU A 220 -1.56 36.41 54.95
C LEU A 220 -2.47 36.08 56.14
N ARG A 221 -1.94 35.44 57.20
CA ARG A 221 -2.67 35.11 58.41
C ARG A 221 -2.56 36.16 59.53
N SER A 222 -1.65 37.13 59.41
CA SER A 222 -1.53 38.30 60.29
C SER A 222 -2.22 39.52 59.71
#